data_AF-A0A958AKR5-F1
#
_entry.id   AF-A0A958AKR5-F1
#
_cell.length_a   1.000
_cell.length_b   1.000
_cell.length_c   1.000
_cell.angle_alpha   90.00
_cell.angle_beta   90.00
_cell.angle_gamma   90.00
#
_symmetry.space_group_name_H-M   'P 1'
#
loop_
_entity.id
_entity.type
_entity.pdbx_description
1 polymer ?
#
loop_
_entity_poly.entity_id
_entity_poly.type
_entity_poly.pdbx_seq_one_letter_code
_entity_poly.pdbx_strand_id
1 'polypeptide(L)'
;ANSYNIPAVKTLDRIGVDTLKALAGQAGISTFTGDFGLALTLGGGEVKLLDLTAAYGIFRNGRRLDTQAILTVQDTRALPGEKSSVGILEPNKPQPASRPQLITPETAYLITDILADNVARIPAFGEQSVVELPFPAAVKTGTTTDWRDNWTIGYSAERIVGVWVGNADNTPMLDVSGIDGAGPIWRDLMLAAHHQPPLAFPRPEGIREIAICAPSGLLPSPNCTRTRLERFITGTEPTQVDNQFQVLRIDRATGLRATEATPAERITEQVYWLLPAAYHDWMLSQGIALAPPTPATVGTNQQSALATRMEGSATAPLVLTAPTSNTAYAIHPGMPQNSQRIAVSGYVANGERWAELRLRKDGEILAQGEDLMRLQQWWVLEPGSHQF
;
A
#
# COMPACT_ATOMS: atom_id res chain seq x y z
N ALA A 1 -2.87 6.34 4.06
CA ALA A 1 -3.55 6.54 5.35
C ALA A 1 -3.91 5.24 6.08
N ASN A 2 -4.65 4.30 5.47
CA ASN A 2 -5.18 3.07 6.13
C ASN A 2 -4.18 1.97 6.56
N SER A 3 -2.86 2.19 6.47
CA SER A 3 -1.87 1.21 6.94
C SER A 3 -1.95 -0.20 6.33
N TYR A 4 -2.32 -0.33 5.06
CA TYR A 4 -2.37 -1.63 4.38
C TYR A 4 -0.96 -2.22 4.16
N ASN A 5 -0.74 -3.43 4.67
CA ASN A 5 0.56 -4.12 4.61
C ASN A 5 0.96 -4.51 3.17
N ILE A 6 0.03 -5.06 2.38
CA ILE A 6 0.36 -5.57 1.03
C ILE A 6 0.90 -4.47 0.10
N PRO A 7 0.26 -3.28 -0.02
CA PRO A 7 0.84 -2.18 -0.80
C PRO A 7 2.21 -1.71 -0.28
N ALA A 8 2.42 -1.70 1.04
CA ALA A 8 3.70 -1.30 1.63
C ALA A 8 4.83 -2.28 1.28
N VAL A 9 4.56 -3.59 1.31
CA VAL A 9 5.50 -4.64 0.89
C VAL A 9 5.82 -4.54 -0.59
N LYS A 10 4.80 -4.41 -1.46
CA LYS A 10 5.01 -4.24 -2.90
C LYS A 10 5.80 -2.98 -3.24
N THR A 11 5.60 -1.91 -2.47
CA THR A 11 6.35 -0.66 -2.65
C THR A 11 7.82 -0.87 -2.28
N LEU A 12 8.10 -1.47 -1.13
CA LEU A 12 9.49 -1.75 -0.71
C LEU A 12 10.20 -2.70 -1.68
N ASP A 13 9.52 -3.74 -2.13
CA ASP A 13 10.04 -4.69 -3.12
C ASP A 13 10.45 -3.99 -4.43
N ARG A 14 9.62 -3.04 -4.89
CA ARG A 14 9.91 -2.26 -6.10
C ARG A 14 11.08 -1.29 -5.96
N ILE A 15 11.22 -0.64 -4.80
CA ILE A 15 12.28 0.38 -4.60
C ILE A 15 13.60 -0.21 -4.08
N GLY A 16 13.55 -1.39 -3.43
CA GLY A 16 14.68 -2.03 -2.78
C GLY A 16 14.85 -1.69 -1.30
N VAL A 17 15.23 -2.69 -0.51
CA VAL A 17 15.46 -2.57 0.95
C VAL A 17 16.58 -1.59 1.26
N ASP A 18 17.68 -1.63 0.51
CA ASP A 18 18.83 -0.74 0.72
C ASP A 18 18.51 0.73 0.47
N THR A 19 17.61 1.03 -0.47
CA THR A 19 17.14 2.40 -0.72
C THR A 19 16.39 2.96 0.49
N LEU A 20 15.52 2.16 1.11
CA LEU A 20 14.84 2.54 2.35
C LEU A 20 15.85 2.74 3.50
N LYS A 21 16.77 1.79 3.69
CA LYS A 21 17.80 1.88 4.74
C LYS A 21 18.67 3.13 4.58
N ALA A 22 19.10 3.43 3.35
CA ALA A 22 19.92 4.61 3.06
C ALA A 22 19.18 5.92 3.38
N LEU A 23 17.92 6.06 2.95
CA LEU A 23 17.11 7.23 3.25
C LEU A 23 16.83 7.37 4.75
N ALA A 24 16.48 6.26 5.43
CA ALA A 24 16.28 6.23 6.88
C ALA A 24 17.54 6.66 7.64
N GLY A 25 18.71 6.16 7.24
CA GLY A 25 20.01 6.56 7.80
C GLY A 25 20.31 8.04 7.62
N GLN A 26 20.04 8.59 6.44
CA GLN A 26 20.18 10.03 6.19
C GLN A 26 19.22 10.87 7.05
N ALA A 27 18.01 10.37 7.29
CA ALA A 27 17.02 10.99 8.17
C ALA A 27 17.35 10.86 9.67
N GLY A 28 18.37 10.08 10.04
CA GLY A 28 18.87 9.96 11.42
C GLY A 28 18.63 8.61 12.08
N ILE A 29 18.03 7.64 11.39
CA ILE A 29 17.80 6.28 11.91
C ILE A 29 19.07 5.46 11.76
N SER A 30 19.84 5.30 12.85
CA SER A 30 21.12 4.57 12.83
C SER A 30 20.99 3.06 13.13
N THR A 31 19.80 2.58 13.49
CA THR A 31 19.58 1.21 13.98
C THR A 31 19.40 0.18 12.88
N PHE A 32 19.16 0.59 11.63
CA PHE A 32 18.91 -0.33 10.51
C PHE A 32 20.21 -0.88 9.91
N THR A 33 20.98 -1.64 10.69
CA THR A 33 22.27 -2.22 10.27
C THR A 33 22.17 -3.66 9.79
N GLY A 34 21.11 -4.40 10.14
CA GLY A 34 20.92 -5.80 9.78
C GLY A 34 20.34 -6.05 8.38
N ASP A 35 20.14 -7.33 8.08
CA ASP A 35 19.36 -7.79 6.93
C ASP A 35 17.93 -8.07 7.38
N PHE A 36 17.03 -7.14 7.05
CA PHE A 36 15.63 -7.18 7.46
C PHE A 36 14.71 -7.76 6.37
N GLY A 37 15.20 -7.91 5.13
CA GLY A 37 14.37 -8.16 3.97
C GLY A 37 13.17 -7.21 3.84
N LEU A 38 12.08 -7.70 3.26
CA LEU A 38 10.84 -6.93 3.09
C LEU A 38 10.09 -6.68 4.41
N ALA A 39 10.41 -7.41 5.49
CA ALA A 39 9.77 -7.21 6.79
C ALA A 39 10.06 -5.82 7.37
N LEU A 40 11.09 -5.12 6.90
CA LEU A 40 11.41 -3.75 7.33
C LEU A 40 10.23 -2.78 7.16
N THR A 41 9.48 -2.89 6.06
CA THR A 41 8.30 -2.02 5.81
C THR A 41 7.13 -2.28 6.76
N LEU A 42 7.15 -3.43 7.44
CA LEU A 42 6.15 -3.84 8.43
C LEU A 42 6.63 -3.58 9.87
N GLY A 43 7.73 -2.85 10.06
CA GLY A 43 8.28 -2.55 11.38
C GLY A 43 9.21 -3.62 11.93
N GLY A 44 9.78 -4.48 11.09
CA GLY A 44 10.76 -5.50 11.53
C GLY A 44 12.12 -4.96 11.99
N GLY A 45 12.35 -3.64 11.90
CA GLY A 45 13.57 -2.99 12.37
C GLY A 45 13.31 -2.16 13.63
N GLU A 46 14.06 -2.40 14.69
CA GLU A 46 14.00 -1.62 15.92
C GLU A 46 14.51 -0.19 15.70
N VAL A 47 13.92 0.79 16.40
CA VAL A 47 14.30 2.20 16.29
C VAL A 47 14.04 2.92 17.61
N LYS A 48 14.85 3.94 17.91
CA LYS A 48 14.64 4.80 19.08
C LYS A 48 13.51 5.79 18.81
N LEU A 49 12.65 6.02 19.80
CA LEU A 49 11.52 6.96 19.69
C LEU A 49 11.97 8.36 19.24
N LEU A 50 13.05 8.88 19.83
CA LEU A 50 13.58 10.20 19.47
C LEU A 50 14.04 10.26 18.01
N ASP A 51 14.74 9.21 17.53
CA ASP A 51 15.26 9.15 16.16
C ASP A 51 14.12 9.05 15.14
N LEU A 52 13.11 8.20 15.41
CA LEU A 52 11.96 8.07 14.54
C LEU A 52 11.12 9.35 14.51
N THR A 53 10.91 10.00 15.66
CA THR A 53 10.22 11.29 15.75
C THR A 53 10.97 12.36 14.96
N ALA A 54 12.30 12.44 15.08
CA ALA A 54 13.11 13.38 14.33
C ALA A 54 13.07 13.10 12.81
N ALA A 55 13.08 11.82 12.41
CA ALA A 55 13.04 11.41 11.01
C ALA A 55 11.77 11.87 10.29
N TYR A 56 10.63 11.91 10.97
CA TYR A 56 9.38 12.47 10.41
C TYR A 56 9.49 13.97 10.08
N GLY A 57 10.47 14.67 10.67
CA GLY A 57 10.76 16.08 10.35
C GLY A 57 11.09 16.33 8.88
N ILE A 58 11.56 15.31 8.14
CA ILE A 58 11.80 15.44 6.70
C ILE A 58 10.53 15.76 5.91
N PHE A 59 9.35 15.38 6.41
CA PHE A 59 8.08 15.64 5.70
C PHE A 59 7.63 17.10 5.79
N ARG A 60 8.26 17.93 6.64
CA ARG A 60 7.96 19.36 6.71
C ARG A 60 8.37 20.13 5.45
N ASN A 61 9.56 19.83 4.91
CA ASN A 61 10.13 20.55 3.77
C ASN A 61 11.26 19.80 3.05
N GLY A 62 11.43 18.51 3.34
CA GLY A 62 12.42 17.65 2.75
C GLY A 62 13.80 17.68 3.39
N ARG A 63 13.98 18.37 4.52
CA ARG A 63 15.27 18.45 5.23
C ARG A 63 15.23 17.69 6.54
N ARG A 64 16.37 17.08 6.89
CA ARG A 64 16.58 16.46 8.20
C ARG A 64 16.25 17.44 9.34
N LEU A 65 15.61 16.94 10.39
CA LEU A 65 15.45 17.66 11.64
C LEU A 65 16.46 17.12 12.65
N ASP A 66 17.38 17.97 13.08
CA ASP A 66 18.31 17.63 14.17
C ASP A 66 17.68 18.00 15.51
N THR A 67 17.75 17.06 16.47
CA THR A 67 17.24 17.25 17.82
C THR A 67 18.29 17.91 18.70
N GLN A 68 17.86 18.87 19.51
CA GLN A 68 18.75 19.59 20.43
C GLN A 68 18.02 19.93 21.72
N ALA A 69 18.55 19.45 22.85
CA ALA A 69 17.98 19.71 24.17
C ALA A 69 18.57 20.98 24.83
N ILE A 70 19.87 21.24 24.60
CA ILE A 70 20.58 22.39 25.19
C ILE A 70 20.62 23.51 24.15
N LEU A 71 19.92 24.62 24.41
CA LEU A 71 19.87 25.77 23.51
C LEU A 71 20.98 26.79 23.80
N THR A 72 21.29 26.99 25.08
CA THR A 72 22.27 27.99 25.52
C THR A 72 22.87 27.56 26.85
N VAL A 73 24.17 27.77 27.01
CA VAL A 73 24.88 27.66 28.28
C VAL A 73 25.38 29.05 28.65
N GLN A 74 25.01 29.55 29.83
CA GLN A 74 25.41 30.88 30.32
C GLN A 74 26.52 30.74 31.37
N ASP A 75 27.57 31.55 31.25
CA ASP A 75 28.58 31.71 32.30
C ASP A 75 28.21 32.92 33.16
N THR A 76 27.82 32.65 34.40
CA THR A 76 27.41 33.67 35.37
C THR A 76 28.58 34.46 35.96
N ARG A 77 29.83 34.07 35.68
CA ARG A 77 31.04 34.75 36.16
C ARG A 77 31.69 35.64 35.11
N ALA A 78 31.16 35.66 33.88
CA ALA A 78 31.70 36.46 32.79
C ALA A 78 31.68 37.95 33.15
N LEU A 79 32.82 38.61 32.97
CA LEU A 79 32.97 40.04 33.24
C LEU A 79 32.25 40.88 32.18
N PRO A 80 31.89 42.14 32.47
CA PRO A 80 31.33 43.04 31.47
C PRO A 80 32.23 43.14 30.23
N GLY A 81 31.71 42.73 29.06
CA GLY A 81 32.45 42.70 27.80
C GLY A 81 32.94 41.31 27.36
N GLU A 82 32.83 40.29 28.23
CA GLU A 82 33.12 38.90 27.87
C GLU A 82 31.88 38.21 27.27
N LYS A 83 32.10 37.15 26.47
CA LYS A 83 31.02 36.28 26.02
C LYS A 83 30.47 35.50 27.23
N SER A 84 29.38 35.99 27.79
CA SER A 84 28.67 35.39 28.94
C SER A 84 27.74 34.24 28.57
N SER A 85 27.63 33.89 27.28
CA SER A 85 26.83 32.76 26.85
C SER A 85 27.40 32.11 25.58
N VAL A 86 27.25 30.79 25.52
CA VAL A 86 27.39 30.00 24.30
C VAL A 86 25.99 29.54 23.92
N GLY A 87 25.35 30.26 22.99
CA GLY A 87 24.17 29.78 22.29
C GLY A 87 24.59 28.77 21.23
N ILE A 88 24.06 27.54 21.26
CA ILE A 88 24.28 26.58 20.16
C ILE A 88 23.42 26.99 18.95
N LEU A 89 22.37 27.78 19.18
CA LEU A 89 21.59 28.50 18.18
C LEU A 89 21.65 30.00 18.51
N GLU A 90 22.37 30.79 17.70
CA GLU A 90 22.22 32.25 17.75
C GLU A 90 20.99 32.64 16.91
N PRO A 91 20.00 33.37 17.45
CA PRO A 91 18.75 33.69 16.75
C PRO A 91 18.91 34.35 15.38
N ASN A 92 20.06 35.00 15.14
CA ASN A 92 20.36 35.76 13.93
C ASN A 92 21.53 35.21 13.12
N LYS A 93 22.10 34.05 13.47
CA LYS A 93 23.02 33.34 12.56
C LYS A 93 22.23 32.35 11.73
N PRO A 94 22.45 32.29 10.41
CA PRO A 94 22.01 31.15 9.62
C PRO A 94 22.48 29.87 10.33
N GLN A 95 21.55 28.95 10.61
CA GLN A 95 21.93 27.59 10.98
C GLN A 95 23.00 27.10 9.99
N PRO A 96 23.99 26.30 10.44
CA PRO A 96 25.11 25.88 9.61
C PRO A 96 24.60 25.46 8.23
N ALA A 97 25.29 25.99 7.21
CA ALA A 97 24.93 25.94 5.80
C ALA A 97 24.25 24.60 5.43
N SER A 98 22.99 24.73 4.95
CA SER A 98 22.18 23.67 4.34
C SER A 98 22.15 22.33 5.08
N ARG A 99 21.19 22.16 6.00
CA ARG A 99 20.68 20.81 6.29
C ARG A 99 20.38 20.12 4.96
N PRO A 100 20.90 18.91 4.72
CA PRO A 100 20.80 18.26 3.42
C PRO A 100 19.33 18.11 3.04
N GLN A 101 19.01 18.49 1.80
CA GLN A 101 17.72 18.22 1.20
C GLN A 101 17.68 16.73 0.85
N LEU A 102 16.93 15.95 1.62
CA LEU A 102 16.83 14.50 1.49
C LEU A 102 15.74 14.10 0.49
N ILE A 103 14.64 14.84 0.48
CA ILE A 103 13.53 14.69 -0.47
C ILE A 103 13.08 16.06 -0.98
N THR A 104 12.39 16.11 -2.12
CA THR A 104 11.88 17.39 -2.64
C THR A 104 10.74 17.92 -1.75
N PRO A 105 10.52 19.25 -1.69
CA PRO A 105 9.38 19.83 -0.98
C PRO A 105 8.03 19.25 -1.45
N GLU A 106 7.91 18.94 -2.74
CA GLU A 106 6.72 18.32 -3.35
C GLU A 106 6.49 16.91 -2.82
N THR A 107 7.54 16.09 -2.74
CA THR A 107 7.46 14.74 -2.14
C THR A 107 7.06 14.82 -0.67
N ALA A 108 7.68 15.72 0.08
CA ALA A 108 7.37 15.95 1.49
C ALA A 108 5.90 16.37 1.70
N TYR A 109 5.40 17.27 0.84
CA TYR A 109 4.02 17.71 0.84
C TYR A 109 3.04 16.57 0.52
N LEU A 110 3.31 15.73 -0.48
CA LEU A 110 2.42 14.60 -0.80
C LEU A 110 2.34 13.59 0.34
N ILE A 111 3.45 13.29 1.02
CA ILE A 111 3.41 12.43 2.21
C ILE A 111 2.59 13.09 3.33
N THR A 112 2.79 14.39 3.55
CA THR A 112 2.00 15.17 4.53
C THR A 112 0.52 15.12 4.21
N ASP A 113 0.15 15.31 2.94
CA ASP A 113 -1.23 15.27 2.47
C ASP A 113 -1.89 13.89 2.74
N ILE A 114 -1.20 12.81 2.36
CA ILE A 114 -1.63 11.43 2.62
C ILE A 114 -1.79 11.15 4.13
N LEU A 115 -0.89 11.70 4.95
CA LEU A 115 -0.91 11.53 6.41
C LEU A 115 -1.90 12.47 7.10
N ALA A 116 -2.34 13.55 6.47
CA ALA A 116 -3.32 14.49 7.00
C ALA A 116 -4.76 14.12 6.63
N ASP A 117 -4.96 13.41 5.52
CA ASP A 117 -6.28 13.02 5.01
C ASP A 117 -7.06 12.12 5.99
N ASN A 118 -8.08 12.72 6.62
CA ASN A 118 -8.97 12.02 7.54
C ASN A 118 -9.95 11.10 6.81
N VAL A 119 -10.44 11.50 5.64
CA VAL A 119 -11.38 10.68 4.86
C VAL A 119 -10.69 9.39 4.44
N ALA A 120 -9.43 9.46 4.02
CA ALA A 120 -8.63 8.29 3.69
C ALA A 120 -8.33 7.38 4.89
N ARG A 121 -8.52 7.84 6.14
CA ARG A 121 -8.34 7.08 7.38
C ARG A 121 -9.61 6.38 7.87
N ILE A 122 -10.79 6.87 7.49
CA ILE A 122 -12.09 6.36 7.99
C ILE A 122 -12.20 4.83 7.89
N PRO A 123 -11.80 4.15 6.78
CA PRO A 123 -11.93 2.70 6.70
C PRO A 123 -11.14 1.93 7.77
N ALA A 124 -10.05 2.50 8.29
CA ALA A 124 -9.23 1.87 9.31
C ALA A 124 -9.62 2.29 10.74
N PHE A 125 -10.03 3.55 10.94
CA PHE A 125 -10.16 4.13 12.28
C PHE A 125 -11.56 4.66 12.62
N GLY A 126 -12.50 4.59 11.68
CA GLY A 126 -13.83 5.18 11.80
C GLY A 126 -13.83 6.70 11.60
N GLU A 127 -15.03 7.26 11.58
CA GLU A 127 -15.24 8.71 11.65
C GLU A 127 -14.92 9.21 13.07
N GLN A 128 -14.49 10.47 13.21
CA GLN A 128 -14.21 11.08 14.52
C GLN A 128 -13.17 10.30 15.35
N SER A 129 -12.21 9.67 14.68
CA SER A 129 -11.14 8.91 15.33
C SER A 129 -10.37 9.77 16.34
N VAL A 130 -9.74 9.13 17.34
CA VAL A 130 -8.98 9.86 18.38
C VAL A 130 -7.87 10.75 17.82
N VAL A 131 -7.34 10.41 16.65
CA VAL A 131 -6.28 11.16 15.96
C VAL A 131 -6.81 12.30 15.06
N GLU A 132 -8.13 12.51 15.00
CA GLU A 132 -8.76 13.65 14.33
C GLU A 132 -8.72 14.90 15.21
N LEU A 133 -7.88 15.87 14.85
CA LEU A 133 -7.71 17.13 15.59
C LEU A 133 -8.57 18.25 14.99
N PRO A 134 -8.92 19.29 15.77
CA PRO A 134 -9.66 20.46 15.29
C PRO A 134 -8.83 21.39 14.37
N PHE A 135 -7.65 20.94 13.96
CA PHE A 135 -6.72 21.65 13.08
C PHE A 135 -5.91 20.65 12.23
N PRO A 136 -5.28 21.09 11.12
CA PRO A 136 -4.50 20.22 10.26
C PRO A 136 -3.37 19.52 11.01
N ALA A 137 -3.39 18.19 10.98
CA ALA A 137 -2.32 17.36 11.52
C ALA A 137 -2.12 16.12 10.65
N ALA A 138 -0.85 15.81 10.38
CA ALA A 138 -0.43 14.60 9.72
C ALA A 138 -0.06 13.57 10.77
N VAL A 139 -0.58 12.34 10.66
CA VAL A 139 -0.45 11.34 11.73
C VAL A 139 -0.33 9.92 11.18
N LYS A 140 0.52 9.12 11.81
CA LYS A 140 0.65 7.69 11.57
C LYS A 140 0.70 6.92 12.88
N THR A 141 -0.15 5.91 12.98
CA THR A 141 -0.17 4.92 14.06
C THR A 141 0.74 3.73 13.73
N GLY A 142 1.21 3.01 14.75
CA GLY A 142 1.95 1.77 14.60
C GLY A 142 1.58 0.79 15.71
N THR A 143 1.52 -0.48 15.36
CA THR A 143 1.26 -1.59 16.29
C THR A 143 2.13 -2.75 15.89
N THR A 144 2.94 -3.26 16.82
CA THR A 144 3.77 -4.44 16.56
C THR A 144 2.96 -5.73 16.72
N THR A 145 3.44 -6.80 16.09
CA THR A 145 2.91 -8.16 16.31
C THR A 145 2.94 -8.48 17.81
N ASP A 146 1.96 -9.26 18.28
CA ASP A 146 1.77 -9.62 19.70
C ASP A 146 1.52 -8.42 20.64
N TRP A 147 1.15 -7.24 20.11
CA TRP A 147 0.74 -6.06 20.91
C TRP A 147 1.79 -5.60 21.92
N ARG A 148 3.07 -5.69 21.58
CA ARG A 148 4.18 -5.30 22.49
C ARG A 148 4.44 -3.80 22.48
N ASP A 149 4.23 -3.16 21.34
CA ASP A 149 4.50 -1.74 21.14
C ASP A 149 3.36 -1.05 20.41
N ASN A 150 2.97 0.10 20.95
CA ASN A 150 2.02 1.01 20.37
C ASN A 150 2.67 2.35 20.11
N TRP A 151 2.61 2.80 18.87
CA TRP A 151 3.24 4.03 18.40
C TRP A 151 2.19 4.97 17.82
N THR A 152 2.35 6.26 18.08
CA THR A 152 1.69 7.32 17.31
C THR A 152 2.67 8.46 17.10
N ILE A 153 2.96 8.76 15.83
CA ILE A 153 3.82 9.89 15.45
C ILE A 153 3.01 10.78 14.54
N GLY A 154 2.98 12.06 14.87
CA GLY A 154 2.27 13.05 14.08
C GLY A 154 2.78 14.46 14.31
N TYR A 155 2.41 15.33 13.40
CA TYR A 155 2.92 16.70 13.34
C TYR A 155 1.89 17.67 12.77
N SER A 156 2.04 18.93 13.17
CA SER A 156 1.45 20.11 12.52
C SER A 156 2.54 20.84 11.73
N ALA A 157 2.22 22.00 11.14
CA ALA A 157 3.23 22.86 10.52
C ALA A 157 4.30 23.37 11.52
N GLU A 158 4.01 23.29 12.83
CA GLU A 158 4.77 23.94 13.90
C GLU A 158 5.40 22.98 14.92
N ARG A 159 4.81 21.80 15.13
CA ARG A 159 5.21 20.85 16.18
C ARG A 159 5.19 19.42 15.65
N ILE A 160 6.07 18.59 16.19
CA ILE A 160 6.10 17.15 15.97
C ILE A 160 6.09 16.44 17.32
N VAL A 161 5.25 15.41 17.43
CA VAL A 161 5.06 14.62 18.65
C VAL A 161 5.11 13.14 18.28
N GLY A 162 5.97 12.41 18.97
CA GLY A 162 6.00 10.95 18.93
C GLY A 162 5.67 10.39 20.31
N VAL A 163 4.81 9.38 20.34
CA VAL A 163 4.39 8.67 21.54
C VAL A 163 4.62 7.17 21.33
N TRP A 164 5.22 6.55 22.33
CA TRP A 164 5.31 5.10 22.45
C TRP A 164 4.65 4.67 23.76
N VAL A 165 3.92 3.56 23.71
CA VAL A 165 3.33 2.88 24.87
C VAL A 165 3.66 1.39 24.74
N GLY A 166 4.15 0.80 25.82
CA GLY A 166 4.50 -0.61 25.92
C GLY A 166 4.97 -0.96 27.32
N ASN A 167 5.07 -2.25 27.62
CA ASN A 167 5.65 -2.71 28.87
C ASN A 167 7.18 -2.64 28.78
N ALA A 168 7.83 -2.02 29.76
CA ALA A 168 9.28 -1.83 29.77
C ALA A 168 10.09 -3.15 29.83
N ASP A 169 9.45 -4.24 30.25
CA ASP A 169 10.01 -5.60 30.27
C ASP A 169 9.71 -6.39 28.98
N ASN A 170 9.18 -5.72 27.95
CA ASN A 170 8.79 -6.28 26.66
C ASN A 170 7.66 -7.31 26.74
N THR A 171 6.92 -7.42 27.85
CA THR A 171 5.74 -8.29 27.89
C THR A 171 4.61 -7.76 27.00
N PRO A 172 3.80 -8.62 26.36
CA PRO A 172 2.63 -8.18 25.58
C PRO A 172 1.65 -7.33 26.41
N MET A 173 1.08 -6.30 25.80
CA MET A 173 -0.10 -5.63 26.34
C MET A 173 -1.37 -6.46 26.01
N LEU A 174 -2.43 -6.27 26.79
CA LEU A 174 -3.70 -6.98 26.60
C LEU A 174 -4.68 -6.10 25.80
N ASP A 175 -4.98 -6.50 24.57
CA ASP A 175 -5.98 -5.86 23.69
C ASP A 175 -5.77 -4.35 23.46
N VAL A 176 -4.53 -3.87 23.39
CA VAL A 176 -4.21 -2.44 23.16
C VAL A 176 -3.57 -2.26 21.80
N SER A 177 -4.25 -1.56 20.89
CA SER A 177 -3.70 -1.14 19.60
C SER A 177 -2.98 0.21 19.66
N GLY A 178 -2.33 0.59 18.55
CA GLY A 178 -1.63 1.87 18.42
C GLY A 178 -2.56 3.06 18.60
N ILE A 179 -3.81 2.91 18.14
CA ILE A 179 -4.83 3.95 18.23
C ILE A 179 -5.49 4.02 19.60
N ASP A 180 -5.50 2.92 20.36
CA ASP A 180 -6.10 2.88 21.71
C ASP A 180 -5.07 3.22 22.81
N GLY A 181 -3.79 2.90 22.59
CA GLY A 181 -2.70 3.14 23.55
C GLY A 181 -2.02 4.48 23.35
N ALA A 182 -1.29 4.64 22.26
CA ALA A 182 -0.47 5.85 22.00
C ALA A 182 -1.30 7.02 21.42
N GLY A 183 -2.38 6.72 20.70
CA GLY A 183 -3.25 7.71 20.04
C GLY A 183 -3.83 8.78 20.98
N PRO A 184 -4.45 8.41 22.12
CA PRO A 184 -5.04 9.38 23.05
C PRO A 184 -3.99 10.31 23.68
N ILE A 185 -2.84 9.77 24.08
CA ILE A 185 -1.73 10.56 24.65
C ILE A 185 -1.20 11.54 23.59
N TRP A 186 -1.05 11.09 22.34
CA TRP A 186 -0.62 11.94 21.25
C TRP A 186 -1.62 13.09 21.01
N ARG A 187 -2.92 12.79 21.04
CA ARG A 187 -3.99 13.80 20.90
C ARG A 187 -3.86 14.87 21.98
N ASP A 188 -3.80 14.46 23.24
CA ASP A 188 -3.75 15.37 24.38
C ASP A 188 -2.51 16.27 24.33
N LEU A 189 -1.35 15.71 23.98
CA LEU A 189 -0.12 16.48 23.77
C LEU A 189 -0.25 17.49 22.63
N MET A 190 -0.85 17.11 21.50
CA MET A 190 -1.05 18.01 20.37
C MET A 190 -2.02 19.15 20.70
N LEU A 191 -3.11 18.86 21.43
CA LEU A 191 -4.05 19.88 21.91
C LEU A 191 -3.39 20.82 22.91
N ALA A 192 -2.61 20.28 23.87
CA ALA A 192 -1.88 21.07 24.84
C ALA A 192 -0.77 21.94 24.21
N ALA A 193 -0.12 21.46 23.14
CA ALA A 193 0.94 22.17 22.45
C ALA A 193 0.45 23.32 21.55
N HIS A 194 -0.86 23.40 21.26
CA HIS A 194 -1.44 24.39 20.36
C HIS A 194 -2.58 25.16 21.04
N HIS A 195 -2.24 26.30 21.66
CA HIS A 195 -3.22 27.23 22.21
C HIS A 195 -4.09 27.93 21.14
N GLN A 196 -3.58 28.00 19.90
CA GLN A 196 -4.29 28.46 18.73
C GLN A 196 -4.09 27.44 17.60
N PRO A 197 -5.05 27.30 16.66
CA PRO A 197 -4.87 26.43 15.51
C PRO A 197 -3.59 26.79 14.73
N PRO A 198 -2.68 25.83 14.47
CA PRO A 198 -1.50 26.07 13.66
C PRO A 198 -1.88 26.42 12.23
N LEU A 199 -0.93 27.03 11.50
CA LEU A 199 -1.07 27.25 10.07
C LEU A 199 -1.27 25.93 9.31
N ALA A 200 -1.95 26.02 8.16
CA ALA A 200 -2.02 24.92 7.21
C ALA A 200 -0.62 24.54 6.69
N PHE A 201 -0.47 23.28 6.28
CA PHE A 201 0.77 22.82 5.65
C PHE A 201 1.05 23.62 4.37
N PRO A 202 2.26 24.19 4.20
CA PRO A 202 2.57 25.00 3.04
C PRO A 202 2.59 24.13 1.77
N ARG A 203 1.77 24.48 0.79
CA ARG A 203 1.76 23.83 -0.52
C ARG A 203 2.88 24.40 -1.41
N PRO A 204 3.80 23.57 -1.91
CA PRO A 204 4.83 24.03 -2.85
C PRO A 204 4.24 24.27 -4.25
N GLU A 205 4.87 25.17 -5.02
CA GLU A 205 4.42 25.57 -6.37
C GLU A 205 4.36 24.39 -7.36
N GLY A 206 5.22 23.38 -7.18
CA GLY A 206 5.32 22.21 -8.05
C GLY A 206 4.14 21.21 -7.95
N ILE A 207 3.10 21.48 -7.16
CA ILE A 207 1.96 20.58 -6.97
C ILE A 207 0.75 21.00 -7.81
N ARG A 208 0.28 20.08 -8.66
CA ARG A 208 -0.92 20.26 -9.49
C ARG A 208 -2.05 19.36 -8.98
N GLU A 209 -3.28 19.83 -9.16
CA GLU A 209 -4.49 19.03 -8.90
C GLU A 209 -5.12 18.65 -10.24
N ILE A 210 -5.31 17.36 -10.45
CA ILE A 210 -5.85 16.80 -11.70
C ILE A 210 -7.02 15.88 -11.34
N ALA A 211 -8.10 15.95 -12.13
CA ALA A 211 -9.19 15.00 -12.02
C ALA A 211 -8.75 13.64 -12.58
N ILE A 212 -8.94 12.58 -11.80
CA ILE A 212 -8.65 11.20 -12.20
C ILE A 212 -9.91 10.33 -12.09
N CYS A 213 -9.92 9.23 -12.83
CA CYS A 213 -10.80 8.10 -12.59
C CYS A 213 -10.36 7.41 -11.29
N ALA A 214 -11.18 7.48 -10.24
CA ALA A 214 -10.79 7.03 -8.91
C ALA A 214 -10.41 5.53 -8.84
N PRO A 215 -11.09 4.61 -9.55
CA PRO A 215 -10.70 3.20 -9.55
C PRO A 215 -9.39 2.88 -10.31
N SER A 216 -9.11 3.58 -11.42
CA SER A 216 -7.94 3.25 -12.26
C SER A 216 -6.72 4.12 -12.00
N GLY A 217 -6.88 5.30 -11.42
CA GLY A 217 -5.81 6.29 -11.23
C GLY A 217 -5.41 7.04 -12.51
N LEU A 218 -6.07 6.76 -13.64
CA LEU A 218 -5.83 7.38 -14.95
C LEU A 218 -6.70 8.62 -15.16
N LEU A 219 -6.48 9.36 -16.24
CA LEU A 219 -7.38 10.47 -16.62
C LEU A 219 -8.80 9.92 -16.89
N PRO A 220 -9.87 10.63 -16.52
CA PRO A 220 -11.23 10.11 -16.63
C PRO A 220 -11.64 9.88 -18.09
N SER A 221 -12.15 8.68 -18.37
CA SER A 221 -12.88 8.37 -19.60
C SER A 221 -14.38 8.71 -19.42
N PRO A 222 -15.16 8.83 -20.51
CA PRO A 222 -16.61 8.99 -20.42
C PRO A 222 -17.32 7.86 -19.66
N ASN A 223 -16.69 6.69 -19.56
CA ASN A 223 -17.26 5.50 -18.91
C ASN A 223 -16.85 5.37 -17.43
N CYS A 224 -15.92 6.20 -16.96
CA CYS A 224 -15.55 6.20 -15.55
C CYS A 224 -16.58 6.95 -14.71
N THR A 225 -17.37 6.21 -13.93
CA THR A 225 -18.48 6.76 -13.15
C THR A 225 -18.06 7.44 -11.84
N ARG A 226 -16.82 7.23 -11.40
CA ARG A 226 -16.28 7.78 -10.15
C ARG A 226 -14.99 8.51 -10.41
N THR A 227 -15.02 9.83 -10.28
CA THR A 227 -13.84 10.70 -10.42
C THR A 227 -13.50 11.36 -9.10
N ARG A 228 -12.24 11.75 -8.93
CA ARG A 228 -11.78 12.59 -7.81
C ARG A 228 -10.65 13.50 -8.25
N LEU A 229 -10.47 14.60 -7.55
CA LEU A 229 -9.24 15.40 -7.66
C LEU A 229 -8.12 14.70 -6.90
N GLU A 230 -6.95 14.62 -7.51
CA GLU A 230 -5.75 14.05 -6.92
C GLU A 230 -4.56 14.99 -7.14
N ARG A 231 -3.60 14.96 -6.21
CA ARG A 231 -2.43 15.83 -6.22
C ARG A 231 -1.22 15.13 -6.81
N PHE A 232 -0.54 15.80 -7.74
CA PHE A 232 0.64 15.30 -8.42
C PHE A 232 1.78 16.29 -8.34
N ILE A 233 3.00 15.77 -8.30
CA ILE A 233 4.19 16.56 -8.65
C ILE A 233 4.08 16.87 -10.14
N THR A 234 4.41 18.11 -10.53
CA THR A 234 4.37 18.53 -11.93
C THR A 234 5.25 17.62 -12.78
N GLY A 235 4.68 17.07 -13.86
CA GLY A 235 5.34 16.12 -14.76
C GLY A 235 5.15 14.66 -14.37
N THR A 236 4.48 14.36 -13.24
CA THR A 236 4.17 12.99 -12.81
C THR A 236 2.67 12.65 -12.91
N GLU A 237 1.84 13.59 -13.35
CA GLU A 237 0.42 13.35 -13.60
C GLU A 237 0.18 12.26 -14.67
N PRO A 238 -0.92 11.51 -14.59
CA PRO A 238 -1.27 10.54 -15.63
C PRO A 238 -1.51 11.26 -16.96
N THR A 239 -0.94 10.72 -18.03
CA THR A 239 -1.16 11.21 -19.41
C THR A 239 -2.11 10.33 -20.20
N GLN A 240 -2.36 9.11 -19.70
CA GLN A 240 -3.26 8.15 -20.33
C GLN A 240 -4.69 8.32 -19.81
N VAL A 241 -5.66 8.30 -20.73
CA VAL A 241 -7.08 8.20 -20.43
C VAL A 241 -7.41 6.78 -20.01
N ASP A 242 -8.28 6.67 -19.00
CA ASP A 242 -8.77 5.42 -18.46
C ASP A 242 -9.21 4.45 -19.56
N ASN A 243 -8.62 3.26 -19.52
CA ASN A 243 -8.89 2.16 -20.43
C ASN A 243 -9.43 0.91 -19.70
N GLN A 244 -9.72 1.03 -18.39
CA GLN A 244 -10.25 -0.09 -17.61
C GLN A 244 -11.77 -0.20 -17.77
N PHE A 245 -12.50 0.91 -17.89
CA PHE A 245 -13.95 0.88 -18.15
C PHE A 245 -14.24 0.90 -19.65
N GLN A 246 -14.54 -0.28 -20.22
CA GLN A 246 -14.73 -0.44 -21.65
C GLN A 246 -16.19 -0.76 -22.00
N VAL A 247 -16.68 -0.15 -23.07
CA VAL A 247 -17.95 -0.51 -23.70
C VAL A 247 -17.74 -1.78 -24.51
N LEU A 248 -18.44 -2.84 -24.16
CA LEU A 248 -18.44 -4.10 -24.91
C LEU A 248 -19.80 -4.30 -25.59
N ARG A 249 -19.76 -4.78 -26.83
CA ARG A 249 -20.95 -5.21 -27.58
C ARG A 249 -21.30 -6.63 -27.13
N ILE A 250 -22.49 -6.80 -26.58
CA ILE A 250 -23.01 -8.05 -26.02
C ILE A 250 -24.19 -8.52 -26.85
N ASP A 251 -24.23 -9.82 -27.11
CA ASP A 251 -25.37 -10.51 -27.71
C ASP A 251 -26.44 -10.76 -26.63
N ARG A 252 -27.61 -10.12 -26.76
CA ARG A 252 -28.72 -10.26 -25.80
C ARG A 252 -29.25 -11.68 -25.64
N ALA A 253 -29.13 -12.54 -26.66
CA ALA A 253 -29.65 -13.90 -26.58
C ALA A 253 -28.70 -14.86 -25.86
N THR A 254 -27.39 -14.65 -26.00
CA THR A 254 -26.38 -15.56 -25.44
C THR A 254 -25.71 -15.01 -24.18
N GLY A 255 -25.77 -13.69 -23.95
CA GLY A 255 -25.02 -13.02 -22.90
C GLY A 255 -23.51 -12.95 -23.16
N LEU A 256 -23.04 -13.42 -24.32
CA LEU A 256 -21.63 -13.41 -24.72
C LEU A 256 -21.27 -12.14 -25.49
N ARG A 257 -19.98 -11.89 -25.74
CA ARG A 257 -19.58 -10.78 -26.62
C ARG A 257 -20.13 -11.00 -28.03
N ALA A 258 -20.71 -9.95 -28.61
CA ALA A 258 -21.19 -9.98 -29.98
C ALA A 258 -20.01 -10.16 -30.95
N THR A 259 -20.23 -11.01 -31.96
CA THR A 259 -19.31 -11.24 -33.08
C THR A 259 -19.83 -10.57 -34.34
N GLU A 260 -19.05 -10.60 -35.43
CA GLU A 260 -19.49 -10.12 -36.75
C GLU A 260 -20.75 -10.84 -37.25
N ALA A 261 -20.98 -12.08 -36.82
CA ALA A 261 -22.17 -12.87 -37.17
C ALA A 261 -23.40 -12.55 -36.31
N THR A 262 -23.28 -11.68 -35.30
CA THR A 262 -24.40 -11.35 -34.42
C THR A 262 -25.34 -10.35 -35.10
N PRO A 263 -26.65 -10.64 -35.26
CA PRO A 263 -27.60 -9.70 -35.86
C PRO A 263 -27.66 -8.38 -35.09
N ALA A 264 -27.70 -7.25 -35.80
CA ALA A 264 -27.57 -5.92 -35.22
C ALA A 264 -28.63 -5.63 -34.15
N GLU A 265 -29.86 -6.09 -34.37
CA GLU A 265 -31.00 -5.98 -33.44
C GLU A 265 -30.80 -6.73 -32.11
N ARG A 266 -29.85 -7.67 -32.08
CA ARG A 266 -29.51 -8.49 -30.91
C ARG A 266 -28.33 -7.91 -30.14
N ILE A 267 -27.64 -6.92 -30.68
CA ILE A 267 -26.46 -6.32 -30.07
C ILE A 267 -26.88 -5.22 -29.10
N THR A 268 -26.29 -5.26 -27.91
CA THR A 268 -26.42 -4.22 -26.90
C THR A 268 -25.04 -3.79 -26.42
N GLU A 269 -24.90 -2.55 -26.00
CA GLU A 269 -23.66 -2.05 -25.43
C GLU A 269 -23.75 -2.03 -23.91
N GLN A 270 -22.70 -2.49 -23.25
CA GLN A 270 -22.60 -2.49 -21.79
C GLN A 270 -21.16 -2.19 -21.36
N VAL A 271 -21.02 -1.39 -20.30
CA VAL A 271 -19.71 -1.06 -19.72
C VAL A 271 -19.28 -2.16 -18.76
N TYR A 272 -18.04 -2.62 -18.92
CA TYR A 272 -17.38 -3.54 -18.00
C TYR A 272 -16.08 -2.96 -17.46
N TRP A 273 -15.78 -3.26 -16.20
CA TRP A 273 -14.49 -2.96 -15.59
C TRP A 273 -13.51 -4.10 -15.88
N LEU A 274 -12.60 -3.89 -16.82
CA LEU A 274 -11.63 -4.88 -17.26
C LEU A 274 -10.38 -4.86 -16.38
N LEU A 275 -10.43 -5.58 -15.27
CA LEU A 275 -9.25 -5.85 -14.45
C LEU A 275 -8.56 -7.16 -14.88
N PRO A 276 -7.23 -7.28 -14.64
CA PRO A 276 -6.52 -8.53 -14.79
C PRO A 276 -7.20 -9.66 -14.02
N ALA A 277 -7.10 -10.89 -14.54
CA ALA A 277 -7.79 -12.04 -13.96
C ALA A 277 -7.44 -12.30 -12.48
N ALA A 278 -6.26 -11.89 -12.02
CA ALA A 278 -5.89 -11.90 -10.60
C ALA A 278 -6.91 -11.21 -9.67
N TYR A 279 -7.72 -10.27 -10.18
CA TYR A 279 -8.73 -9.53 -9.42
C TYR A 279 -10.16 -10.09 -9.55
N HIS A 280 -10.40 -11.09 -10.40
CA HIS A 280 -11.76 -11.53 -10.73
C HIS A 280 -12.51 -12.13 -9.53
N ASP A 281 -11.85 -12.88 -8.65
CA ASP A 281 -12.48 -13.43 -7.43
C ASP A 281 -12.95 -12.29 -6.51
N TRP A 282 -12.11 -11.28 -6.34
CA TRP A 282 -12.46 -10.08 -5.59
C TRP A 282 -13.64 -9.36 -6.27
N MET A 283 -13.59 -9.15 -7.59
CA MET A 283 -14.69 -8.51 -8.33
C MET A 283 -16.02 -9.23 -8.10
N LEU A 284 -16.05 -10.56 -8.26
CA LEU A 284 -17.25 -11.37 -8.03
C LEU A 284 -17.74 -11.25 -6.58
N SER A 285 -16.84 -11.29 -5.59
CA SER A 285 -17.19 -11.11 -4.17
C SER A 285 -17.79 -9.73 -3.85
N GLN A 286 -17.46 -8.72 -4.67
CA GLN A 286 -18.01 -7.37 -4.57
C GLN A 286 -19.25 -7.16 -5.46
N GLY A 287 -19.75 -8.22 -6.11
CA GLY A 287 -20.88 -8.14 -7.04
C GLY A 287 -20.56 -7.40 -8.34
N ILE A 288 -19.27 -7.24 -8.67
CA ILE A 288 -18.81 -6.61 -9.92
C ILE A 288 -18.80 -7.67 -11.02
N ALA A 289 -19.60 -7.44 -12.07
CA ALA A 289 -19.70 -8.35 -13.19
C ALA A 289 -18.38 -8.44 -13.98
N LEU A 290 -17.95 -9.68 -14.28
CA LEU A 290 -16.86 -9.93 -15.21
C LEU A 290 -17.35 -9.73 -16.65
N ALA A 291 -16.46 -9.26 -17.51
CA ALA A 291 -16.75 -9.20 -18.94
C ALA A 291 -16.99 -10.61 -19.49
N PRO A 292 -18.07 -10.83 -20.27
CA PRO A 292 -18.33 -12.13 -20.85
C PRO A 292 -17.20 -12.50 -21.83
N PRO A 293 -16.92 -13.80 -21.99
CA PRO A 293 -15.93 -14.25 -22.95
C PRO A 293 -16.38 -13.95 -24.37
N THR A 294 -15.41 -13.87 -25.28
CA THR A 294 -15.71 -13.93 -26.71
C THR A 294 -16.25 -15.33 -27.01
N PRO A 295 -17.32 -15.49 -27.80
CA PRO A 295 -17.72 -16.81 -28.28
C PRO A 295 -16.52 -17.44 -28.95
N ALA A 296 -16.10 -18.63 -28.47
CA ALA A 296 -15.20 -19.46 -29.25
C ALA A 296 -15.82 -19.59 -30.64
N THR A 297 -15.03 -19.40 -31.70
CA THR A 297 -15.48 -19.67 -33.08
C THR A 297 -15.86 -21.14 -33.16
N VAL A 298 -17.11 -21.46 -32.80
CA VAL A 298 -17.73 -22.74 -33.09
C VAL A 298 -17.91 -22.71 -34.59
N GLY A 299 -16.96 -23.32 -35.29
CA GLY A 299 -17.08 -23.58 -36.72
C GLY A 299 -18.46 -24.18 -36.97
N THR A 300 -19.25 -23.44 -37.74
CA THR A 300 -20.55 -23.88 -38.24
C THR A 300 -20.34 -25.15 -39.05
N ASN A 301 -20.60 -26.30 -38.43
CA ASN A 301 -20.93 -27.56 -39.08
C ASN A 301 -21.65 -28.47 -38.08
N GLN A 302 -22.81 -27.99 -37.60
CA GLN A 302 -23.83 -28.90 -37.08
C GLN A 302 -24.43 -29.67 -38.25
N GLN A 303 -23.80 -30.78 -38.64
CA GLN A 303 -24.45 -32.01 -39.14
C GLN A 303 -23.50 -33.16 -39.50
N SER A 304 -22.18 -33.08 -39.24
CA SER A 304 -21.26 -34.19 -39.58
C SER A 304 -20.20 -34.53 -38.51
N ALA A 305 -20.37 -34.13 -37.25
CA ALA A 305 -19.32 -34.28 -36.23
C ALA A 305 -19.58 -35.40 -35.18
N LEU A 306 -20.25 -36.49 -35.59
CA LEU A 306 -20.32 -37.73 -34.79
C LEU A 306 -19.21 -38.74 -35.16
N ALA A 307 -18.30 -38.39 -36.07
CA ALA A 307 -17.10 -39.14 -36.35
C ALA A 307 -15.96 -38.17 -36.60
N THR A 308 -14.81 -38.39 -35.96
CA THR A 308 -13.56 -37.61 -36.09
C THR A 308 -13.44 -36.36 -35.19
N ARG A 309 -13.46 -36.55 -33.87
CA ARG A 309 -12.75 -35.69 -32.91
C ARG A 309 -11.82 -36.55 -32.06
N MET A 310 -10.68 -36.91 -32.65
CA MET A 310 -9.48 -37.27 -31.91
C MET A 310 -8.33 -36.43 -32.46
N GLU A 311 -7.53 -35.94 -31.51
CA GLU A 311 -6.18 -35.39 -31.64
C GLU A 311 -6.03 -33.89 -31.95
N GLY A 312 -5.86 -33.15 -30.86
CA GLY A 312 -5.48 -31.74 -30.82
C GLY A 312 -5.96 -31.05 -29.54
N SER A 313 -5.74 -31.63 -28.36
CA SER A 313 -6.02 -30.93 -27.09
C SER A 313 -5.05 -29.77 -26.96
N ALA A 314 -5.51 -28.55 -27.16
CA ALA A 314 -4.72 -27.37 -26.86
C ALA A 314 -4.44 -27.37 -25.36
N THR A 315 -3.19 -27.62 -24.97
CA THR A 315 -2.73 -27.49 -23.58
C THR A 315 -2.14 -26.09 -23.41
N ALA A 316 -2.65 -25.34 -22.44
CA ALA A 316 -2.07 -24.05 -22.05
C ALA A 316 -1.79 -24.08 -20.54
N PRO A 317 -0.65 -23.49 -20.10
CA PRO A 317 -0.35 -23.43 -18.69
C PRO A 317 -1.31 -22.48 -17.96
N LEU A 318 -1.68 -22.84 -16.73
CA LEU A 318 -2.30 -21.91 -15.79
C LEU A 318 -1.31 -20.79 -15.49
N VAL A 319 -1.80 -19.55 -15.48
CA VAL A 319 -1.04 -18.43 -14.91
C VAL A 319 -1.17 -18.52 -13.41
N LEU A 320 -0.11 -18.96 -12.74
CA LEU A 320 -0.08 -19.04 -11.28
C LEU A 320 -0.08 -17.64 -10.67
N THR A 321 -0.99 -17.42 -9.73
CA THR A 321 -1.09 -16.18 -8.93
C THR A 321 -0.51 -16.33 -7.55
N ALA A 322 -0.44 -17.56 -7.03
CA ALA A 322 0.23 -17.89 -5.78
C ALA A 322 0.66 -19.38 -5.80
N PRO A 323 1.76 -19.75 -5.13
CA PRO A 323 2.75 -18.84 -4.55
C PRO A 323 3.51 -18.05 -5.62
N THR A 324 4.04 -16.88 -5.25
CA THR A 324 4.98 -16.14 -6.10
C THR A 324 6.25 -16.96 -6.33
N SER A 325 6.82 -16.86 -7.53
CA SER A 325 8.07 -17.57 -7.87
C SER A 325 9.20 -17.18 -6.93
N ASN A 326 10.09 -18.15 -6.64
CA ASN A 326 11.28 -17.96 -5.80
C ASN A 326 10.99 -17.42 -4.38
N THR A 327 9.81 -17.72 -3.82
CA THR A 327 9.44 -17.29 -2.47
C THR A 327 9.79 -18.37 -1.45
N ALA A 328 10.51 -18.00 -0.39
CA ALA A 328 10.77 -18.86 0.75
C ALA A 328 9.69 -18.67 1.84
N TYR A 329 9.21 -19.77 2.39
CA TYR A 329 8.28 -19.79 3.52
C TYR A 329 8.95 -20.45 4.72
N ALA A 330 8.66 -19.95 5.92
CA ALA A 330 9.15 -20.53 7.18
C ALA A 330 8.01 -21.24 7.91
N ILE A 331 8.25 -22.48 8.32
CA ILE A 331 7.33 -23.23 9.19
C ILE A 331 7.61 -22.81 10.63
N HIS A 332 6.60 -22.24 11.29
CA HIS A 332 6.67 -21.77 12.66
C HIS A 332 6.57 -22.96 13.64
N PRO A 333 7.53 -23.14 14.56
CA PRO A 333 7.56 -24.31 15.45
C PRO A 333 6.44 -24.31 16.50
N GLY A 334 5.89 -23.14 16.84
CA GLY A 334 4.80 -22.99 17.80
C GLY A 334 3.38 -23.07 17.22
N MET A 335 3.21 -23.32 15.92
CA MET A 335 1.89 -23.41 15.28
C MET A 335 1.59 -24.84 14.81
N PRO A 336 0.34 -25.33 14.91
CA PRO A 336 -0.05 -26.62 14.37
C PRO A 336 0.30 -26.75 12.88
N GLN A 337 0.94 -27.84 12.46
CA GLN A 337 1.41 -27.99 11.08
C GLN A 337 0.26 -27.89 10.05
N ASN A 338 -0.91 -28.44 10.36
CA ASN A 338 -2.09 -28.42 9.49
C ASN A 338 -2.70 -27.02 9.28
N SER A 339 -2.41 -26.04 10.15
CA SER A 339 -2.85 -24.65 9.96
C SER A 339 -1.86 -23.83 9.13
N GLN A 340 -0.63 -24.31 8.94
CA GLN A 340 0.42 -23.63 8.20
C GLN A 340 0.35 -24.01 6.72
N ARG A 341 -0.51 -23.31 5.98
CA ARG A 341 -0.84 -23.59 4.58
C ARG A 341 -0.78 -22.35 3.71
N ILE A 342 -0.48 -22.55 2.43
CA ILE A 342 -0.52 -21.50 1.41
C ILE A 342 -1.53 -21.87 0.32
N ALA A 343 -2.09 -20.85 -0.34
CA ALA A 343 -2.93 -21.07 -1.50
C ALA A 343 -2.04 -21.29 -2.73
N VAL A 344 -2.24 -22.41 -3.41
CA VAL A 344 -1.75 -22.62 -4.78
C VAL A 344 -2.91 -22.30 -5.69
N SER A 345 -2.76 -21.26 -6.49
CA SER A 345 -3.86 -20.73 -7.32
C SER A 345 -3.35 -20.34 -8.68
N GLY A 346 -4.15 -20.65 -9.70
CA GLY A 346 -3.87 -20.25 -11.06
C GLY A 346 -5.14 -20.07 -11.88
N TYR A 347 -5.06 -19.23 -12.90
CA TYR A 347 -6.17 -18.92 -13.79
C TYR A 347 -5.77 -19.10 -15.25
N VAL A 348 -6.78 -19.19 -16.11
CA VAL A 348 -6.60 -19.25 -17.56
C VAL A 348 -6.42 -17.84 -18.11
N ALA A 349 -5.29 -17.58 -18.77
CA ALA A 349 -4.89 -16.23 -19.22
C ALA A 349 -5.92 -15.48 -20.08
N ASN A 350 -6.72 -16.21 -20.88
CA ASN A 350 -7.72 -15.66 -21.78
C ASN A 350 -9.11 -15.48 -21.14
N GLY A 351 -9.29 -15.89 -19.87
CA GLY A 351 -10.56 -15.78 -19.14
C GLY A 351 -11.64 -16.78 -19.57
N GLU A 352 -11.31 -17.74 -20.43
CA GLU A 352 -12.25 -18.79 -20.85
C GLU A 352 -12.32 -19.92 -19.81
N ARG A 353 -13.46 -20.63 -19.78
CA ARG A 353 -13.60 -21.85 -18.98
C ARG A 353 -13.00 -23.02 -19.77
N TRP A 354 -12.19 -23.82 -19.10
CA TRP A 354 -11.54 -24.98 -19.67
C TRP A 354 -12.25 -26.24 -19.21
N ALA A 355 -12.35 -27.23 -20.12
CA ALA A 355 -12.99 -28.51 -19.82
C ALA A 355 -12.37 -29.18 -18.59
N GLU A 356 -11.05 -29.05 -18.42
CA GLU A 356 -10.32 -29.55 -17.27
C GLU A 356 -9.15 -28.61 -16.95
N LEU A 357 -8.98 -28.29 -15.66
CA LEU A 357 -7.81 -27.63 -15.11
C LEU A 357 -7.12 -28.56 -14.11
N ARG A 358 -5.79 -28.56 -14.09
CA ARG A 358 -4.96 -29.30 -13.14
C ARG A 358 -3.88 -28.40 -12.55
N LEU A 359 -3.84 -28.30 -11.22
CA LEU A 359 -2.71 -27.75 -10.49
C LEU A 359 -1.78 -28.89 -10.12
N ARG A 360 -0.47 -28.70 -10.31
CA ARG A 360 0.53 -29.70 -9.98
C ARG A 360 1.46 -29.21 -8.89
N LYS A 361 2.01 -30.14 -8.11
CA LYS A 361 3.13 -29.94 -7.18
C LYS A 361 4.14 -31.02 -7.47
N ASP A 362 5.38 -30.64 -7.78
CA ASP A 362 6.49 -31.55 -8.06
C ASP A 362 6.15 -32.61 -9.12
N GLY A 363 5.32 -32.22 -10.10
CA GLY A 363 4.84 -33.07 -11.20
C GLY A 363 3.55 -33.85 -10.91
N GLU A 364 3.14 -33.98 -9.64
CA GLU A 364 1.91 -34.68 -9.22
C GLU A 364 0.70 -33.75 -9.20
N ILE A 365 -0.50 -34.30 -9.38
CA ILE A 365 -1.74 -33.51 -9.35
C ILE A 365 -2.08 -33.14 -7.91
N LEU A 366 -1.99 -31.84 -7.60
CA LEU A 366 -2.38 -31.27 -6.32
C LEU A 366 -3.90 -31.04 -6.27
N ALA A 367 -4.48 -30.57 -7.37
CA ALA A 367 -5.91 -30.42 -7.53
C ALA A 367 -6.30 -30.50 -9.00
N GLN A 368 -7.56 -30.85 -9.25
CA GLN A 368 -8.15 -30.81 -10.58
C GLN A 368 -9.62 -30.40 -10.51
N GLY A 369 -10.14 -29.84 -11.58
CA GLY A 369 -11.56 -29.53 -11.70
C GLY A 369 -11.97 -29.29 -13.15
N GLU A 370 -13.27 -29.40 -13.40
CA GLU A 370 -13.85 -29.35 -14.75
C GLU A 370 -14.71 -28.10 -14.96
N ASP A 371 -14.75 -27.61 -16.20
CA ASP A 371 -15.48 -26.39 -16.58
C ASP A 371 -15.10 -25.18 -15.69
N LEU A 372 -13.81 -25.00 -15.47
CA LEU A 372 -13.25 -23.97 -14.61
C LEU A 372 -12.41 -22.97 -15.41
N MET A 373 -12.46 -21.70 -15.01
CA MET A 373 -11.53 -20.66 -15.48
C MET A 373 -10.34 -20.45 -14.52
N ARG A 374 -10.41 -21.07 -13.34
CA ARG A 374 -9.46 -20.95 -12.25
C ARG A 374 -9.52 -22.20 -11.38
N LEU A 375 -8.38 -22.57 -10.82
CA LEU A 375 -8.27 -23.63 -9.83
C LEU A 375 -7.44 -23.12 -8.66
N GLN A 376 -7.91 -23.39 -7.44
CA GLN A 376 -7.20 -23.06 -6.21
C GLN A 376 -7.24 -24.26 -5.26
N GLN A 377 -6.11 -24.55 -4.64
CA GLN A 377 -5.98 -25.56 -3.60
C GLN A 377 -5.12 -25.04 -2.46
N TRP A 378 -5.56 -25.28 -1.22
CA TRP A 378 -4.70 -25.06 -0.07
C TRP A 378 -3.70 -26.21 0.03
N TRP A 379 -2.42 -25.86 0.12
CA TRP A 379 -1.33 -26.80 0.35
C TRP A 379 -0.68 -26.53 1.71
N VAL A 380 -0.53 -27.58 2.52
CA VAL A 380 0.15 -27.52 3.82
C VAL A 380 1.65 -27.43 3.60
N LEU A 381 2.32 -26.50 4.27
CA LEU A 381 3.76 -26.30 4.11
C LEU A 381 4.54 -27.55 4.53
N GLU A 382 5.45 -27.98 3.66
CA GLU A 382 6.40 -29.05 3.90
C GLU A 382 7.83 -28.51 3.76
N PRO A 383 8.80 -29.02 4.54
CA PRO A 383 10.20 -28.67 4.35
C PRO A 383 10.71 -29.14 2.97
N GLY A 384 11.28 -28.23 2.19
CA GLY A 384 11.90 -28.55 0.91
C GLY A 384 11.76 -27.45 -0.14
N SER A 385 12.28 -27.73 -1.32
CA SER A 385 12.02 -26.95 -2.54
C SER A 385 10.89 -27.61 -3.31
N HIS A 386 9.83 -26.86 -3.61
CA HIS A 386 8.65 -27.36 -4.32
C HIS A 386 8.38 -26.53 -5.56
N GLN A 387 8.00 -27.19 -6.65
CA GLN A 387 7.60 -26.56 -7.92
C GLN A 387 6.09 -26.76 -8.13
N PHE A 388 5.39 -25.67 -8.46
CA PHE A 388 3.97 -25.67 -8.77
C PHE A 388 3.69 -25.39 -10.25
#